data_AF-A0A1Y6C3I3-F1
#
_entry.id   AF-A0A1Y6C3I3-F1
#
_cell.length_a   1.000
_cell.length_b   1.000
_cell.length_c   1.000
_cell.angle_alpha   90.00
_cell.angle_beta   90.00
_cell.angle_gamma   90.00
#
_symmetry.space_group_name_H-M   'P 1'
#
loop_
_entity.id
_entity.type
_entity.pdbx_description
1 polymer ?
#
loop_
_entity_poly.entity_id
_entity_poly.type
_entity_poly.pdbx_seq_one_letter_code
_entity_poly.pdbx_strand_id
1 'polypeptide(L)'
;MNKWPSFDQLSKMAETHPDALEQFRQKEVDALIASAPEDIQRRLRGLQFQIDCQRRLHSSPISACVAISKMMHDSVSRLHHVLNGLTEESAPVETSAQADRGRVIPFPMAVS
;
A
#
# COMPACT_ATOMS: atom_id res chain seq x y z
N MET A 1 -29.41 -2.25 -0.50
CA MET A 1 -29.08 -1.04 -1.29
C MET A 1 -28.29 -0.10 -0.40
N ASN A 2 -26.95 -0.10 -0.49
CA ASN A 2 -26.13 0.89 0.22
C ASN A 2 -26.31 2.23 -0.49
N LYS A 3 -27.02 3.17 0.15
CA LYS A 3 -27.26 4.51 -0.40
C LYS A 3 -25.98 5.32 -0.17
N TRP A 4 -25.09 5.30 -1.17
CA TRP A 4 -23.88 6.13 -1.15
C TRP A 4 -24.26 7.62 -1.21
N PRO A 5 -23.56 8.50 -0.47
CA PRO A 5 -23.75 9.94 -0.58
C PRO A 5 -23.44 10.43 -2.00
N SER A 6 -24.10 11.49 -2.45
CA SER A 6 -23.73 12.13 -3.72
C SER A 6 -22.35 12.79 -3.64
N PHE A 7 -21.76 13.09 -4.80
CA PHE A 7 -20.50 13.84 -4.86
C PHE A 7 -20.60 15.16 -4.07
N ASP A 8 -21.68 15.91 -4.23
CA ASP A 8 -21.89 17.18 -3.51
C ASP A 8 -21.90 17.00 -2.00
N GLN A 9 -22.48 15.89 -1.51
CA GLN A 9 -22.49 15.57 -0.08
C GLN A 9 -21.08 15.25 0.42
N LEU A 10 -20.30 14.48 -0.34
CA LEU A 10 -18.92 14.15 -0.01
C LEU A 10 -18.00 15.38 -0.07
N SER A 11 -18.17 16.26 -1.06
CA SER A 11 -17.43 17.53 -1.15
C SER A 11 -17.73 18.42 0.04
N LYS A 12 -19.01 18.57 0.38
CA LYS A 12 -19.42 19.33 1.56
C LYS A 12 -18.84 18.74 2.85
N MET A 13 -18.79 17.41 2.98
CA MET A 13 -18.13 16.75 4.12
C MET A 13 -16.63 17.05 4.15
N ALA A 14 -15.94 17.03 3.01
CA ALA A 14 -14.51 17.35 2.93
C ALA A 14 -14.21 18.79 3.38
N GLU A 15 -15.06 19.74 2.99
CA GLU A 15 -14.89 21.16 3.30
C GLU A 15 -15.23 21.50 4.75
N THR A 16 -16.30 20.89 5.28
CA THR A 16 -16.84 21.25 6.61
C THR A 16 -16.30 20.38 7.73
N HIS A 17 -16.17 19.07 7.49
CA HIS A 17 -15.86 18.04 8.49
C HIS A 17 -14.94 16.95 7.89
N PRO A 18 -13.66 17.25 7.64
CA PRO A 18 -12.72 16.33 6.99
C PRO A 18 -12.57 14.99 7.74
N ASP A 19 -12.63 15.01 9.07
CA ASP A 19 -12.58 13.80 9.89
C ASP A 19 -13.80 12.90 9.69
N ALA A 20 -14.98 13.49 9.45
CA ALA A 20 -16.20 12.72 9.18
C ALA A 20 -16.13 12.01 7.83
N LEU A 21 -15.50 12.64 6.83
CA LEU A 21 -15.24 12.01 5.54
C LEU A 21 -14.26 10.85 5.68
N GLU A 22 -13.21 11.01 6.49
CA GLU A 22 -12.22 9.96 6.72
C GLU A 22 -12.84 8.76 7.47
N GLN A 23 -13.70 9.01 8.46
CA GLN A 23 -14.45 7.96 9.15
C GLN A 23 -15.40 7.23 8.21
N PHE A 24 -16.13 7.96 7.35
CA PHE A 24 -16.99 7.36 6.33
C PHE A 24 -16.19 6.46 5.39
N ARG A 25 -15.04 6.94 4.90
CA ARG A 25 -14.14 6.15 4.04
C ARG A 25 -13.69 4.87 4.73
N GLN A 26 -13.23 4.95 5.98
CA GLN A 26 -12.75 3.78 6.72
C GLN A 26 -13.86 2.75 6.90
N LYS A 27 -15.07 3.21 7.26
CA LYS A 27 -16.24 2.34 7.42
C LYS A 27 -16.61 1.60 6.13
N GLU A 28 -16.63 2.29 4.99
CA GLU A 28 -16.96 1.65 3.71
C GLU A 28 -15.88 0.65 3.28
N VAL A 29 -14.59 0.95 3.52
CA VAL A 29 -13.49 0.01 3.30
C VAL A 29 -13.63 -1.23 4.18
N ASP A 30 -13.89 -1.05 5.48
CA ASP A 30 -14.03 -2.17 6.41
C ASP A 30 -15.24 -3.04 6.05
N ALA A 31 -16.35 -2.44 5.63
CA ALA A 31 -17.52 -3.15 5.12
C ALA A 31 -17.21 -3.94 3.84
N LEU A 32 -16.45 -3.35 2.90
CA LEU A 32 -16.01 -4.03 1.69
C LEU A 32 -15.13 -5.25 2.02
N ILE A 33 -14.15 -5.08 2.92
CA ILE A 33 -13.27 -6.18 3.34
C ILE A 33 -14.08 -7.27 4.05
N ALA A 34 -15.01 -6.91 4.94
CA ALA A 34 -15.86 -7.86 5.64
C ALA A 34 -16.80 -8.64 4.72
N SER A 35 -17.19 -8.05 3.58
CA SER A 35 -18.02 -8.72 2.57
C SER A 35 -17.26 -9.71 1.68
N ALA A 36 -15.93 -9.67 1.70
CA ALA A 36 -15.09 -10.56 0.91
C ALA A 36 -14.95 -11.97 1.56
N PRO A 37 -14.67 -13.02 0.78
CA PRO A 37 -14.37 -14.35 1.29
C PRO A 37 -13.28 -14.35 2.38
N GLU A 38 -13.47 -15.12 3.45
CA GLU A 38 -12.62 -15.10 4.65
C GLU A 38 -11.12 -15.34 4.35
N ASP A 39 -10.84 -16.19 3.37
CA ASP A 39 -9.48 -16.55 2.93
C ASP A 39 -8.70 -15.35 2.38
N ILE A 40 -9.39 -14.38 1.76
CA ILE A 40 -8.75 -13.17 1.22
C ILE A 40 -8.82 -11.96 2.15
N GLN A 41 -9.67 -11.95 3.17
CA GLN A 41 -9.83 -10.80 4.08
C GLN A 41 -8.50 -10.36 4.72
N ARG A 42 -7.68 -11.32 5.16
CA ARG A 42 -6.37 -11.04 5.76
C ARG A 42 -5.47 -10.30 4.77
N ARG A 43 -5.44 -10.73 3.51
CA ARG A 43 -4.65 -10.10 2.45
C ARG A 43 -5.16 -8.68 2.15
N LEU A 44 -6.48 -8.50 2.09
CA LEU A 44 -7.10 -7.19 1.86
C LEU A 44 -6.78 -6.19 2.98
N ARG A 45 -6.82 -6.61 4.25
CA ARG A 45 -6.39 -5.76 5.38
C ARG A 45 -4.92 -5.35 5.27
N GLY A 46 -4.05 -6.26 4.84
CA GLY A 46 -2.64 -5.94 4.58
C GLY A 46 -2.48 -4.89 3.47
N LEU A 47 -3.25 -5.00 2.39
CA LEU A 47 -3.25 -4.00 1.32
C LEU A 47 -3.78 -2.65 1.80
N GLN A 48 -4.86 -2.64 2.59
CA GLN A 48 -5.40 -1.41 3.17
C GLN A 48 -4.37 -0.70 4.04
N PHE A 49 -3.63 -1.44 4.87
CA PHE A 49 -2.52 -0.88 5.65
C PHE A 49 -1.45 -0.20 4.77
N GLN A 50 -1.07 -0.84 3.65
CA GLN A 50 -0.11 -0.24 2.71
C GLN A 50 -0.66 1.07 2.10
N ILE A 51 -1.94 1.09 1.73
CA ILE A 51 -2.62 2.28 1.20
C ILE A 51 -2.61 3.41 2.25
N ASP A 52 -2.95 3.09 3.51
CA ASP A 52 -2.97 4.08 4.59
C ASP A 52 -1.57 4.64 4.90
N CYS A 53 -0.54 3.79 4.87
CA CYS A 53 0.85 4.23 4.97
C CYS A 53 1.22 5.18 3.82
N GLN A 54 0.85 4.84 2.59
CA GLN A 54 1.12 5.70 1.42
C GLN A 54 0.46 7.07 1.59
N ARG A 55 -0.79 7.11 2.05
CA ARG A 55 -1.50 8.37 2.33
C ARG A 55 -0.81 9.21 3.40
N ARG A 56 -0.29 8.59 4.46
CA ARG A 56 0.40 9.30 5.56
C ARG A 56 1.79 9.80 5.17
N LEU A 57 2.49 9.09 4.30
CA LEU A 57 3.83 9.45 3.84
C LEU A 57 3.83 10.69 2.92
N HIS A 58 2.73 10.95 2.23
CA HIS A 58 2.62 12.04 1.28
C HIS A 58 1.99 13.29 1.88
N SER A 59 2.69 14.43 1.75
CA SER A 59 2.26 15.73 2.29
C SER A 59 1.08 16.35 1.52
N SER A 60 0.77 15.87 0.30
CA SER A 60 -0.32 16.38 -0.52
C SER A 60 -1.28 15.27 -0.96
N PRO A 61 -2.60 15.49 -0.90
CA PRO A 61 -3.61 14.51 -1.34
C PRO A 61 -3.41 14.04 -2.79
N ILE A 62 -2.97 14.93 -3.69
CA ILE A 62 -2.73 14.56 -5.10
C ILE A 62 -1.54 13.62 -5.23
N SER A 63 -0.47 13.84 -4.46
CA SER A 63 0.72 12.97 -4.47
C SER A 63 0.39 11.59 -3.91
N ALA A 64 -0.42 11.51 -2.85
CA ALA A 64 -0.95 10.24 -2.35
C ALA A 64 -1.78 9.51 -3.41
N CYS A 65 -2.67 10.23 -4.11
CA CYS A 65 -3.51 9.67 -5.17
C CYS A 65 -2.67 9.07 -6.32
N VAL A 66 -1.65 9.79 -6.78
CA VAL A 66 -0.72 9.31 -7.82
C VAL A 66 0.02 8.05 -7.35
N ALA A 67 0.52 8.04 -6.11
CA ALA A 67 1.24 6.90 -5.57
C ALA A 67 0.35 5.65 -5.44
N ILE A 68 -0.88 5.80 -4.95
CA ILE A 68 -1.85 4.70 -4.87
C ILE A 68 -2.23 4.21 -6.28
N SER A 69 -2.41 5.14 -7.23
CA SER A 69 -2.69 4.80 -8.63
C SER A 69 -1.56 3.99 -9.26
N LYS A 70 -0.31 4.32 -8.94
CA LYS A 70 0.86 3.53 -9.33
C LYS A 70 0.84 2.12 -8.75
N MET A 71 0.56 1.97 -7.45
CA MET A 71 0.44 0.64 -6.81
C MET A 71 -0.60 -0.26 -7.51
N MET A 72 -1.73 0.32 -7.92
CA MET A 72 -2.78 -0.39 -8.68
C MET A 72 -2.27 -0.79 -10.07
N HIS A 73 -1.65 0.13 -10.81
CA HIS A 73 -1.10 -0.15 -12.14
C HIS A 73 0.02 -1.21 -12.10
N ASP A 74 0.92 -1.14 -11.12
CA ASP A 74 1.98 -2.13 -10.96
C ASP A 74 1.39 -3.53 -10.71
N SER A 75 0.27 -3.61 -10.00
CA SER A 75 -0.43 -4.89 -9.74
C SER A 75 -1.03 -5.47 -11.02
N VAL A 76 -1.66 -4.62 -11.85
CA VAL A 76 -2.20 -5.03 -13.16
C VAL A 76 -1.08 -5.42 -14.12
N SER A 77 0.02 -4.66 -14.14
CA SER A 77 1.19 -4.94 -14.97
C SER A 77 1.82 -6.29 -14.62
N ARG A 78 2.00 -6.58 -13.32
CA ARG A 78 2.48 -7.89 -12.86
C ARG A 78 1.54 -9.02 -13.28
N LEU A 79 0.22 -8.82 -13.17
CA LEU A 79 -0.75 -9.82 -13.60
C LEU A 79 -0.65 -10.06 -15.12
N HIS A 80 -0.58 -8.99 -15.92
CA HIS A 80 -0.44 -9.07 -17.37
C HIS A 80 0.83 -9.81 -17.79
N HIS A 81 1.94 -9.54 -17.11
CA HIS A 81 3.21 -10.22 -17.34
C HIS A 81 3.13 -11.72 -17.06
N VAL A 82 2.56 -12.11 -15.91
CA VAL A 82 2.35 -13.51 -15.54
C VAL A 82 1.44 -14.23 -16.53
N LEU A 83 0.35 -13.59 -16.96
CA LEU A 83 -0.60 -14.18 -17.90
C LEU A 83 -0.02 -14.36 -19.30
N ASN A 84 0.78 -13.41 -19.78
CA ASN A 84 1.33 -13.45 -21.12
C ASN A 84 2.67 -14.20 -21.21
N GLY A 85 3.16 -14.78 -20.11
CA GLY A 85 4.43 -15.50 -20.08
C GLY A 85 5.61 -14.64 -20.50
N LEU A 86 5.46 -13.31 -20.48
CA LEU A 86 6.52 -12.35 -20.71
C LEU A 86 7.38 -12.31 -19.45
N THR A 87 7.96 -13.43 -19.01
CA THR A 87 9.05 -13.37 -18.03
C THR A 87 10.07 -12.41 -18.60
N GLU A 88 10.19 -11.24 -17.97
CA GLU A 88 11.37 -10.40 -18.14
C GLU A 88 12.49 -11.30 -17.65
N GLU A 89 13.12 -11.97 -18.61
CA GLU A 89 14.46 -12.51 -18.49
C GLU A 89 15.30 -11.29 -18.10
N SER A 90 15.32 -11.01 -16.81
CA SER A 90 16.15 -9.96 -16.25
C SER A 90 17.56 -10.39 -16.61
N ALA A 91 18.13 -9.62 -17.54
CA ALA A 91 19.52 -9.64 -17.93
C ALA A 91 20.44 -9.91 -16.72
N PRO A 92 21.58 -10.59 -16.92
CA PRO A 92 22.37 -11.13 -15.83
C PRO A 92 22.71 -10.02 -14.84
N VAL A 93 22.20 -10.16 -13.61
CA VAL A 93 22.77 -9.45 -12.47
C VAL A 93 24.19 -9.97 -12.37
N GLU A 94 25.13 -9.17 -12.85
CA GLU A 94 26.55 -9.38 -12.64
C GLU A 94 26.78 -9.52 -11.14
N THR A 95 26.85 -10.78 -10.70
CA THR A 95 27.63 -11.16 -9.54
C THR A 95 29.08 -10.90 -9.90
N SER A 96 29.52 -9.66 -9.72
CA SER A 96 30.93 -9.36 -9.50
C SER A 96 31.08 -8.93 -8.03
N ALA A 97 31.80 -9.77 -7.31
CA ALA A 97 32.05 -9.66 -5.91
C ALA A 97 32.96 -8.48 -5.59
N GLN A 98 32.56 -7.66 -4.61
CA GLN A 98 33.53 -7.18 -3.64
C GLN A 98 32.86 -7.09 -2.27
N ALA A 99 33.03 -8.18 -1.53
CA ALA A 99 32.69 -8.27 -0.12
C ALA A 99 33.61 -7.31 0.65
N ASP A 100 33.15 -6.10 0.94
CA ASP A 100 33.67 -5.39 2.10
C ASP A 100 33.06 -6.05 3.34
N ARG A 101 33.79 -7.01 3.90
CA ARG A 101 33.44 -7.67 5.16
C ARG A 101 33.49 -6.60 6.25
N GLY A 102 32.35 -5.93 6.48
CA GLY A 102 32.15 -5.05 7.62
C GLY A 102 32.65 -5.74 8.89
N ARG A 103 33.65 -5.13 9.53
CA ARG A 103 34.34 -5.72 10.68
C ARG A 103 33.41 -5.74 11.88
N VAL A 104 32.99 -6.94 12.28
CA VAL A 104 32.20 -7.17 13.50
C VAL A 104 33.05 -6.76 14.72
N ILE A 105 32.58 -5.77 15.49
CA ILE A 105 33.18 -5.37 16.76
C ILE A 105 32.49 -6.16 17.89
N PRO A 106 33.21 -6.98 18.67
CA PRO A 106 32.62 -7.72 19.77
C PRO A 106 32.25 -6.79 20.93
N PHE A 107 31.15 -7.11 21.61
CA PHE A 107 30.69 -6.36 22.78
C PHE A 107 31.64 -6.57 23.96
N PRO A 108 32.15 -5.49 24.62
CA PRO A 108 32.97 -5.66 25.81
C PRO A 108 32.09 -6.15 26.97
N MET A 109 32.34 -7.37 27.43
CA MET A 109 31.80 -7.83 28.71
C MET A 109 32.56 -7.12 29.82
N ALA A 110 31.89 -6.22 30.54
CA ALA A 110 32.41 -5.64 31.75
C ALA A 110 32.58 -6.75 32.80
N VAL A 111 33.81 -7.00 33.23
CA VAL A 111 34.12 -7.82 34.40
C VAL A 111 34.11 -6.90 35.62
N SER A 112 33.33 -7.30 36.63
CA SER A 112 33.20 -6.63 37.94
C SER A 112 34.52 -6.48 38.69
#